data_AF-A0A842G4X6-F1
#
_entry.id   AF-A0A842G4X6-F1
#
_cell.length_a   1.000
_cell.length_b   1.000
_cell.length_c   1.000
_cell.angle_alpha   90.00
_cell.angle_beta   90.00
_cell.angle_gamma   90.00
#
_symmetry.space_group_name_H-M   'P 1'
#
loop_
_entity.id
_entity.type
_entity.pdbx_description
1 polymer ?
#
loop_
_entity_poly.entity_id
_entity_poly.type
_entity_poly.pdbx_seq_one_letter_code
_entity_poly.pdbx_strand_id
1 'polypeptide(L)' 'MTYNQSKDLMRKAVPFARKLEGDWSARMSMALKVMVIKHYMRQPFSVENAQILLAKGCSVRKLCKHYGVKRHQILS' A
#
# COMPACT_ATOMS: atom_id res chain seq x y z
N MET A 1 8.10 4.91 8.01
CA MET A 1 7.13 5.96 7.61
C MET A 1 7.25 7.11 8.59
N THR A 2 7.49 8.33 8.12
CA THR A 2 7.64 9.51 8.99
C THR A 2 6.29 10.16 9.30
N TYR A 3 6.24 11.03 10.32
CA TYR A 3 5.03 11.78 10.67
C TYR A 3 4.44 12.54 9.46
N ASN A 4 5.28 13.22 8.69
CA ASN A 4 4.85 13.98 7.51
C ASN A 4 4.26 13.07 6.42
N GLN A 5 4.83 11.87 6.22
CA GLN A 5 4.27 10.87 5.31
C GLN A 5 2.91 10.38 5.80
N SER A 6 2.78 10.05 7.09
CA SER A 6 1.50 9.63 7.68
C SER A 6 0.42 10.69 7.52
N LYS A 7 0.75 11.97 7.77
CA LYS A 7 -0.17 13.10 7.63
C LYS A 7 -0.64 13.27 6.18
N ASP A 8 0.27 13.14 5.21
CA ASP A 8 -0.06 13.22 3.78
C ASP A 8 -0.95 12.04 3.32
N LEU A 9 -0.68 10.82 3.81
CA LEU A 9 -1.53 9.66 3.52
C LEU A 9 -2.94 9.84 4.08
N MET A 10 -3.08 10.35 5.30
CA MET A 10 -4.38 10.69 5.89
C MET A 10 -5.12 11.74 5.07
N ARG A 11 -4.43 12.82 4.67
CA ARG A 11 -5.00 13.89 3.82
C ARG A 11 -5.54 13.34 2.50
N LYS A 12 -4.91 12.29 1.94
CA LYS A 12 -5.34 11.62 0.69
C LYS A 12 -6.38 10.52 0.91
N ALA A 13 -6.36 9.85 2.06
CA ALA A 13 -7.26 8.76 2.39
C ALA A 13 -8.70 9.25 2.64
N VAL A 14 -8.87 10.35 3.37
CA VAL A 14 -10.19 10.92 3.69
C VAL A 14 -11.05 11.20 2.43
N PRO A 15 -10.58 11.93 1.40
CA PRO A 15 -11.39 12.14 0.20
C PRO A 15 -11.62 10.86 -0.60
N PHE A 16 -10.73 9.85 -0.50
CA PHE A 16 -10.97 8.54 -1.12
C PHE A 16 -12.07 7.76 -0.38
N ALA A 17 -12.05 7.75 0.96
CA ALA A 17 -13.07 7.11 1.79
C ALA A 17 -14.47 7.70 1.55
N ARG A 18 -14.57 9.02 1.34
CA ARG A 18 -15.83 9.71 1.02
C ARG A 18 -16.49 9.24 -0.29
N LYS A 19 -15.71 8.68 -1.22
CA LYS A 19 -16.22 8.14 -2.49
C LYS A 19 -16.73 6.70 -2.38
N LEU A 20 -16.43 6.03 -1.27
CA LEU A 20 -16.89 4.68 -1.00
C LEU A 20 -18.23 4.74 -0.27
N GLU A 21 -19.06 3.72 -0.48
CA GLU A 21 -20.34 3.53 0.20
C GLU A 21 -20.20 2.62 1.42
N GLY A 22 -21.13 2.73 2.38
CA GLY A 22 -21.17 1.92 3.60
C GLY A 22 -20.57 2.56 4.85
N ASP A 23 -20.19 1.73 5.83
CA ASP A 23 -19.71 2.17 7.14
C ASP A 23 -18.45 3.04 7.06
N TRP A 24 -18.40 4.12 7.85
CA TRP A 24 -17.28 5.06 7.81
C TRP A 24 -15.95 4.44 8.26
N SER A 25 -15.97 3.61 9.32
CA SER A 25 -14.77 2.99 9.87
C SER A 25 -14.16 2.01 8.86
N ALA A 26 -15.00 1.17 8.25
CA ALA A 26 -14.59 0.25 7.19
C ALA A 26 -13.99 1.00 5.98
N ARG A 27 -14.66 2.06 5.52
CA ARG A 27 -14.18 2.90 4.41
C ARG A 27 -12.84 3.55 4.69
N MET A 28 -12.67 4.12 5.89
CA MET A 28 -11.40 4.72 6.28
C MET A 28 -10.26 3.69 6.37
N SER A 29 -10.53 2.52 6.95
CA SER A 29 -9.56 1.42 7.01
C SER A 29 -9.10 0.99 5.60
N MET A 30 -10.05 0.80 4.68
CA MET A 30 -9.76 0.49 3.29
C MET A 30 -8.97 1.61 2.59
N ALA A 31 -9.40 2.86 2.76
CA ALA A 31 -8.74 4.01 2.15
C ALA A 31 -7.29 4.14 2.59
N LEU A 32 -7.02 3.99 3.89
CA LEU A 32 -5.67 4.03 4.43
C LEU A 32 -4.82 2.90 3.90
N LYS A 33 -5.36 1.66 3.86
CA LYS A 33 -4.67 0.51 3.27
C LYS A 33 -4.27 0.78 1.82
N VAL A 34 -5.17 1.35 1.01
CA VAL A 34 -4.88 1.72 -0.38
C VAL A 34 -3.79 2.78 -0.47
N MET A 35 -3.84 3.84 0.36
CA MET A 35 -2.83 4.89 0.35
C MET A 35 -1.45 4.38 0.77
N VAL A 36 -1.38 3.54 1.80
CA VAL A 36 -0.14 2.90 2.25
C VAL A 36 0.45 2.03 1.14
N ILE A 37 -0.35 1.17 0.50
CA ILE A 37 0.11 0.34 -0.62
C ILE A 37 0.66 1.23 -1.76
N LYS A 38 -0.06 2.29 -2.12
CA LYS A 38 0.39 3.24 -3.16
C LYS A 38 1.70 3.92 -2.79
N HIS A 39 1.93 4.23 -1.52
CA HIS A 39 3.16 4.85 -1.04
C HIS A 39 4.35 3.91 -1.25
N TYR A 40 4.26 2.67 -0.74
CA TYR A 40 5.35 1.70 -0.86
C TYR A 40 5.60 1.26 -2.31
N MET A 41 4.56 1.13 -3.13
CA MET A 41 4.71 0.83 -4.56
C MET A 41 5.47 1.92 -5.35
N ARG A 42 5.56 3.15 -4.85
CA ARG A 42 6.35 4.23 -5.49
C ARG A 42 7.82 4.20 -5.11
N GLN A 43 8.18 3.47 -4.06
CA GLN A 43 9.57 3.31 -3.65
C GLN A 43 10.27 2.28 -4.54
N PRO A 44 11.60 2.37 -4.70
CA PRO A 44 12.36 1.35 -5.41
C PRO A 44 12.18 -0.03 -4.74
N PHE A 45 12.41 -1.08 -5.53
CA PHE A 45 12.33 -2.45 -5.03
C PHE A 45 13.34 -2.67 -3.89
N SER A 46 12.83 -3.18 -2.77
CA SER A 46 13.63 -3.77 -1.69
C SER A 46 12.84 -4.93 -1.08
N VAL A 47 13.55 -5.91 -0.51
CA VAL A 47 12.92 -7.06 0.15
C VAL A 47 12.02 -6.58 1.30
N GLU A 48 12.48 -5.59 2.07
CA GLU A 48 11.70 -4.97 3.15
C GLU A 48 10.39 -4.36 2.64
N ASN A 49 10.43 -3.57 1.57
CA ASN A 49 9.24 -2.96 0.98
C ASN A 49 8.28 -4.02 0.43
N ALA A 50 8.83 -5.07 -0.19
CA ALA A 50 8.04 -6.18 -0.70
C ALA A 50 7.32 -6.94 0.42
N GLN A 51 8.00 -7.22 1.54
CA GLN A 51 7.41 -7.85 2.73
C GLN A 51 6.29 -6.98 3.33
N ILE A 52 6.49 -5.67 3.43
CA ILE A 52 5.44 -4.75 3.89
C ILE A 52 4.22 -4.80 2.95
N LEU A 53 4.44 -4.77 1.64
CA LEU A 53 3.37 -4.84 0.66
C LEU A 53 2.61 -6.19 0.72
N LEU A 54 3.30 -7.30 0.92
CA LEU A 54 2.70 -8.63 1.12
C LEU A 54 1.84 -8.66 2.40
N ALA A 55 2.36 -8.15 3.53
CA ALA A 55 1.62 -8.06 4.78
C ALA A 55 0.36 -7.16 4.66
N LYS A 56 0.39 -6.18 3.75
CA LYS A 56 -0.78 -5.36 3.40
C LYS A 56 -1.68 -5.98 2.32
N GLY A 57 -1.45 -7.24 1.93
CA GLY A 57 -2.32 -7.99 1.04
C GLY A 57 -2.07 -7.77 -0.45
N CYS A 58 -0.91 -7.23 -0.85
CA CYS A 58 -0.48 -7.31 -2.23
C CYS A 58 -0.10 -8.74 -2.59
N SER A 59 -0.45 -9.19 -3.79
CA SER A 59 -0.02 -10.52 -4.26
C SER A 59 1.41 -10.46 -4.80
N VAL A 60 2.15 -11.55 -4.63
CA VAL A 60 3.48 -11.75 -5.24
C VAL A 60 3.43 -11.48 -6.74
N ARG A 61 2.38 -11.95 -7.44
CA ARG A 61 2.17 -11.70 -8.88
C ARG A 61 2.13 -10.20 -9.21
N LYS A 62 1.42 -9.40 -8.40
CA LYS A 62 1.33 -7.95 -8.60
C LYS A 62 2.69 -7.29 -8.40
N LEU A 63 3.44 -7.71 -7.38
CA LEU A 63 4.77 -7.19 -7.10
C LEU A 63 5.77 -7.53 -8.20
N CYS A 64 5.80 -8.78 -8.68
CA CYS A 64 6.64 -9.18 -9.82
C CYS A 64 6.35 -8.31 -11.05
N LYS A 65 5.07 -8.10 -11.39
CA LYS A 65 4.68 -7.27 -12.53
C LYS A 65 5.07 -5.80 -12.36
N HIS A 66 4.92 -5.26 -11.15
CA HIS A 66 5.19 -3.85 -10.87
C HIS A 66 6.68 -3.53 -10.88
N TYR A 67 7.50 -4.39 -10.28
CA TYR A 67 8.95 -4.17 -10.14
C TYR A 67 9.81 -4.85 -11.22
N GLY A 68 9.23 -5.69 -12.07
CA GLY A 68 9.98 -6.45 -13.08
C GLY A 68 10.86 -7.56 -12.48
N VAL A 69 10.54 -8.03 -11.27
CA VAL A 69 11.33 -9.01 -10.51
C VAL A 69 10.70 -10.40 -10.55
N LYS A 70 11.52 -11.42 -10.26
CA LYS A 70 11.09 -12.81 -10.15
C LYS A 70 10.66 -13.14 -8.71
N ARG A 71 9.82 -14.17 -8.56
CA ARG A 71 9.27 -14.60 -7.26
C ARG A 71 10.34 -14.90 -6.20
N HIS A 72 11.46 -15.52 -6.58
CA HIS A 72 12.54 -15.84 -5.65
C HIS A 72 13.23 -14.60 -5.09
N GLN A 73 13.18 -13.45 -5.78
CA GLN A 73 13.77 -12.20 -5.30
C GLN A 73 12.88 -11.51 -4.24
N ILE A 74 11.60 -11.91 -4.14
CA ILE A 74 10.64 -11.37 -3.17
C ILE A 74 10.55 -12.24 -1.91
N LEU A 75 10.72 -13.55 -2.07
CA LEU A 75 10.56 -14.55 -1.01
C LEU A 75 11.90 -15.05 -0.44
N SER A 76 13.02 -14.42 -0.84
CA SER A 76 14.36 -14.69 -0.34
C SER A 76 14.59 -14.12 1.04
#